data_AF-A0A538L891-F1
#
_entry.id   AF-A0A538L891-F1
#
_cell.length_a   1.000
_cell.length_b   1.000
_cell.length_c   1.000
_cell.angle_alpha   90.00
_cell.angle_beta   90.00
_cell.angle_gamma   90.00
#
_symmetry.space_group_name_H-M   'P 1'
#
loop_
_entity.id
_entity.type
_entity.pdbx_description
1 polymer ?
#
loop_
_entity_poly.entity_id
_entity_poly.type
_entity_poly.pdbx_seq_one_letter_code
_entity_poly.pdbx_strand_id
1 'polypeptide(L)'
;MGLCDEVRSACAEIAAGARSVRIDLDRLDRIAPGPEPALDPERHYLEGPPEDVATYLLTLDAINFGSGWFPTLRKRPGASGYYTVAWALADRFRAEGPWSNDELRGLDAASVARVLGQEPDHELMELYATALNDLGRWLGDRSALDAVAAANGSAERLAEQLAAGMRFFDDRGFWKRAQIVPNDLALAGVAEFDDL
;
A
#
# COMPACT_ATOMS: atom_id res chain seq x y z
N MET A 1 20.65 10.43 8.32
CA MET A 1 20.27 9.02 8.18
C MET A 1 18.79 9.09 7.91
N GLY A 2 18.41 8.82 6.67
CA GLY A 2 17.00 8.81 6.27
C GLY A 2 16.35 7.46 6.57
N LEU A 3 15.03 7.36 6.39
CA LEU A 3 14.29 6.12 6.59
C LEU A 3 14.90 4.92 5.84
N CYS A 4 15.36 5.11 4.58
CA CYS A 4 15.95 4.04 3.78
C CYS A 4 17.31 3.57 4.32
N ASP A 5 18.08 4.45 4.96
CA ASP A 5 19.32 4.04 5.65
C ASP A 5 18.99 3.12 6.84
N GLU A 6 17.97 3.46 7.62
CA GLU A 6 17.51 2.63 8.75
C GLU A 6 16.98 1.28 8.28
N VAL A 7 16.21 1.25 7.18
CA VAL A 7 15.76 0.00 6.53
C VAL A 7 16.96 -0.87 6.17
N ARG A 8 17.99 -0.32 5.51
CA ARG A 8 19.18 -1.08 5.10
C ARG A 8 19.92 -1.65 6.30
N SER A 9 20.14 -0.83 7.34
CA SER A 9 20.80 -1.27 8.57
C SER A 9 20.01 -2.37 9.28
N ALA A 10 18.70 -2.19 9.47
CA ALA A 10 17.86 -3.19 10.13
C ALA A 10 17.75 -4.49 9.32
N CYS A 11 17.61 -4.41 7.99
CA CYS A 11 17.64 -5.59 7.12
C CYS A 11 18.96 -6.35 7.22
N ALA A 12 20.09 -5.64 7.27
CA ALA A 12 21.42 -6.25 7.42
C ALA A 12 21.55 -6.97 8.77
N GLU A 13 21.07 -6.37 9.86
CA GLU A 13 21.05 -6.98 11.19
C GLU A 13 20.19 -8.25 11.23
N ILE A 14 18.99 -8.20 10.64
CA ILE A 14 18.09 -9.37 10.53
C ILE A 14 18.77 -10.49 9.74
N ALA A 15 19.38 -10.17 8.60
CA ALA A 15 20.07 -11.14 7.76
C ALA A 15 21.27 -11.78 8.48
N ALA A 16 22.06 -10.98 9.22
CA ALA A 16 23.18 -11.46 10.01
C ALA A 16 22.73 -12.35 11.20
N GLY A 17 21.56 -12.06 11.78
CA GLY A 17 20.99 -12.81 12.89
C GLY A 17 20.22 -14.07 12.49
N ALA A 18 19.92 -14.27 11.21
CA ALA A 18 19.12 -15.38 10.72
C ALA A 18 19.81 -16.74 10.94
N ARG A 19 19.09 -17.69 11.54
CA ARG A 19 19.63 -19.04 11.87
C ARG A 19 19.16 -20.13 10.91
N SER A 20 17.96 -19.98 10.35
CA SER A 20 17.29 -21.01 9.56
C SER A 20 17.46 -20.82 8.05
N VAL A 21 17.77 -19.60 7.60
CA VAL A 21 17.94 -19.24 6.19
C VAL A 21 19.18 -18.36 6.08
N ARG A 22 19.93 -18.50 4.97
CA ARG A 22 21.11 -17.69 4.67
C ARG A 22 21.05 -17.20 3.24
N ILE A 23 21.63 -16.02 2.99
CA ILE A 23 21.80 -15.47 1.64
C ILE A 23 23.10 -16.03 1.06
N ASP A 24 23.02 -16.73 -0.06
CA ASP A 24 24.19 -17.23 -0.80
C ASP A 24 24.64 -16.16 -1.81
N LEU A 25 25.55 -15.28 -1.37
CA LEU A 25 26.05 -14.16 -2.17
C LEU A 25 26.81 -14.62 -3.42
N ASP A 26 27.42 -15.81 -3.39
CA ASP A 26 28.19 -16.37 -4.52
C ASP A 26 27.28 -16.79 -5.70
N ARG A 27 25.96 -16.80 -5.50
CA ARG A 27 24.96 -17.14 -6.52
C ARG A 27 24.17 -15.96 -7.03
N LEU A 28 24.40 -14.74 -6.54
CA LEU A 28 23.62 -13.56 -6.94
C LEU A 28 23.62 -13.35 -8.45
N ASP A 29 24.77 -13.46 -9.11
CA ASP A 29 24.93 -13.27 -10.56
C ASP A 29 24.23 -14.35 -11.41
N ARG A 30 23.67 -15.39 -10.78
CA ARG A 30 22.96 -16.49 -11.47
C ARG A 30 21.45 -16.27 -11.49
N ILE A 31 20.96 -15.25 -10.81
CA ILE A 31 19.53 -14.92 -10.78
C ILE A 31 19.22 -14.12 -12.05
N ALA A 32 18.46 -14.73 -12.96
CA ALA A 32 17.98 -14.01 -14.13
C ALA A 32 17.08 -12.85 -13.68
N PRO A 33 17.19 -11.66 -14.30
CA PRO A 33 16.30 -10.56 -13.98
C PRO A 33 14.85 -10.96 -14.25
N GLY A 34 13.95 -10.56 -13.35
CA GLY A 34 12.52 -10.68 -13.57
C GLY A 34 12.03 -9.74 -14.68
N PRO A 35 10.78 -9.93 -15.14
CA PRO A 35 10.14 -8.93 -15.99
C PRO A 35 10.03 -7.58 -15.26
N GLU A 36 9.89 -6.50 -16.02
CA GLU A 36 9.58 -5.19 -15.44
C GLU A 36 8.32 -5.28 -14.57
N PRO A 37 8.33 -4.74 -13.34
CA PRO A 37 7.15 -4.68 -12.51
C PRO A 37 6.06 -3.87 -13.20
N ALA A 38 4.81 -4.32 -13.10
CA ALA A 38 3.65 -3.61 -13.62
C ALA A 38 2.44 -3.85 -12.72
N LEU A 39 1.57 -2.84 -12.64
CA LEU A 39 0.25 -2.99 -12.03
C LEU A 39 -0.68 -3.67 -13.03
N ASP A 40 -1.50 -4.59 -12.53
CA ASP A 40 -2.51 -5.30 -13.33
C ASP A 40 -3.71 -4.37 -13.60
N PRO A 41 -4.00 -3.96 -14.84
CA PRO A 41 -5.06 -2.99 -15.16
C PRO A 41 -6.48 -3.54 -15.02
N GLU A 42 -6.65 -4.87 -14.95
CA GLU A 42 -7.96 -5.46 -14.64
C GLU A 42 -8.24 -5.35 -13.14
N ARG A 43 -7.21 -5.60 -12.32
CA ARG A 43 -7.32 -5.73 -10.87
C ARG A 43 -7.01 -4.46 -10.09
N HIS A 44 -6.42 -3.46 -10.74
CA HIS A 44 -6.19 -2.13 -10.21
C HIS A 44 -6.97 -1.10 -11.02
N TYR A 45 -7.40 -0.02 -10.37
CA TYR A 45 -8.03 1.11 -11.04
C TYR A 45 -6.94 2.04 -11.58
N LEU A 46 -6.72 2.00 -12.90
CA LEU A 46 -5.65 2.74 -13.59
C LEU A 46 -6.16 3.58 -14.77
N GLU A 47 -7.43 3.40 -15.14
CA GLU A 47 -8.07 4.02 -16.29
C GLU A 47 -8.70 5.39 -15.99
N GLY A 48 -8.64 5.84 -14.74
CA GLY A 48 -9.20 7.10 -14.29
C GLY A 48 -8.30 8.33 -14.52
N PRO A 49 -8.79 9.53 -14.18
CA PRO A 49 -7.93 10.72 -14.06
C PRO A 49 -6.77 10.48 -13.08
N PRO A 50 -5.61 11.14 -13.26
CA PRO A 50 -4.44 10.93 -12.40
C PRO A 50 -4.71 11.10 -10.90
N GLU A 51 -5.58 12.03 -10.52
CA GLU A 51 -5.97 12.25 -9.12
C GLU A 51 -6.73 11.06 -8.53
N ASP A 52 -7.65 10.45 -9.29
CA ASP A 52 -8.43 9.30 -8.84
C ASP A 52 -7.57 8.05 -8.75
N VAL A 53 -6.62 7.87 -9.69
CA VAL A 53 -5.64 6.77 -9.67
C VAL A 53 -4.70 6.92 -8.46
N ALA A 54 -4.18 8.12 -8.19
CA ALA A 54 -3.38 8.37 -7.00
C ALA A 54 -4.17 8.11 -5.70
N THR A 55 -5.44 8.55 -5.66
CA THR A 55 -6.33 8.30 -4.51
C THR A 55 -6.60 6.79 -4.33
N TYR A 56 -6.81 6.05 -5.41
CA TYR A 56 -6.97 4.59 -5.37
C TYR A 56 -5.74 3.91 -4.77
N LEU A 57 -4.54 4.26 -5.23
CA LEU A 57 -3.30 3.64 -4.77
C LEU A 57 -3.02 3.94 -3.31
N LEU A 58 -3.18 5.20 -2.87
CA LEU A 58 -3.07 5.54 -1.44
C LEU A 58 -4.08 4.78 -0.58
N THR A 59 -5.32 4.63 -1.07
CA THR A 59 -6.38 3.87 -0.39
C THR A 59 -6.02 2.39 -0.29
N LEU A 60 -5.55 1.79 -1.39
CA LEU A 60 -5.14 0.39 -1.43
C LEU A 60 -3.96 0.13 -0.51
N ASP A 61 -2.93 0.97 -0.57
CA ASP A 61 -1.72 0.79 0.23
C ASP A 61 -1.95 1.00 1.72
N ALA A 62 -2.88 1.88 2.09
CA ALA A 62 -3.31 2.03 3.48
C ALA A 62 -3.88 0.72 4.05
N ILE A 63 -4.45 -0.16 3.22
CA ILE A 63 -5.00 -1.46 3.61
C ILE A 63 -4.20 -2.65 3.06
N ASN A 64 -3.01 -2.42 2.52
CA ASN A 64 -2.14 -3.45 1.94
C ASN A 64 -1.35 -4.21 3.02
N PHE A 65 -2.08 -4.83 3.96
CA PHE A 65 -1.56 -5.67 5.03
C PHE A 65 -2.51 -6.80 5.38
N GLY A 66 -2.09 -7.70 6.27
CA GLY A 66 -2.90 -8.83 6.72
C GLY A 66 -2.71 -10.11 5.91
N SER A 67 -1.55 -10.31 5.27
CA SER A 67 -1.28 -11.52 4.49
C SER A 67 -1.47 -12.84 5.25
N GLY A 68 -1.24 -12.84 6.58
CA GLY A 68 -1.55 -13.99 7.46
C GLY A 68 -3.04 -14.30 7.59
N TRP A 69 -3.91 -13.33 7.32
CA TRP A 69 -5.38 -13.45 7.32
C TRP A 69 -5.92 -13.81 5.94
N PHE A 70 -5.14 -13.69 4.87
CA PHE A 70 -5.62 -13.97 3.52
C PHE A 70 -6.21 -15.38 3.33
N PRO A 71 -5.78 -16.45 4.04
CA PRO A 71 -6.46 -17.74 4.00
C PRO A 71 -7.91 -17.73 4.50
N THR A 72 -8.32 -16.75 5.31
CA THR A 72 -9.68 -16.65 5.89
C THR A 72 -10.62 -15.74 5.08
N LEU A 73 -10.09 -15.02 4.09
CA LEU A 73 -10.89 -14.17 3.21
C LEU A 73 -11.72 -14.98 2.20
N ARG A 74 -12.89 -14.46 1.86
CA ARG A 74 -13.69 -14.89 0.71
C ARG A 74 -13.01 -14.41 -0.56
N LYS A 75 -12.20 -15.28 -1.16
CA LYS A 75 -11.41 -14.96 -2.36
C LYS A 75 -12.26 -15.01 -3.61
N ARG A 76 -11.98 -14.08 -4.53
CA ARG A 76 -12.44 -14.19 -5.92
C ARG A 76 -11.77 -15.39 -6.58
N PRO A 77 -12.46 -16.18 -7.43
CA PRO A 77 -11.86 -17.32 -8.11
C PRO A 77 -10.58 -16.94 -8.87
N GLY A 78 -9.50 -17.69 -8.64
CA GLY A 78 -8.20 -17.43 -9.27
C GLY A 78 -7.41 -16.26 -8.68
N ALA A 79 -7.90 -15.57 -7.65
CA ALA A 79 -7.22 -14.45 -7.03
C ALA A 79 -6.47 -14.85 -5.75
N SER A 80 -5.33 -14.21 -5.51
CA SER A 80 -4.69 -14.21 -4.19
C SER A 80 -5.52 -13.37 -3.20
N GLY A 81 -5.16 -13.39 -1.91
CA GLY A 81 -5.79 -12.48 -0.95
C GLY A 81 -5.57 -11.01 -1.28
N TYR A 82 -4.34 -10.65 -1.68
CA TYR A 82 -4.01 -9.30 -2.17
C TYR A 82 -4.91 -8.90 -3.34
N TYR A 83 -4.96 -9.72 -4.39
CA TYR A 83 -5.79 -9.43 -5.56
C TYR A 83 -7.29 -9.46 -5.26
N THR A 84 -7.74 -10.18 -4.23
CA THR A 84 -9.13 -10.09 -3.78
C THR A 84 -9.46 -8.69 -3.25
N VAL A 85 -8.58 -8.12 -2.43
CA VAL A 85 -8.76 -6.76 -1.87
C VAL A 85 -8.59 -5.69 -2.96
N ALA A 86 -7.49 -5.72 -3.71
CA ALA A 86 -7.19 -4.73 -4.74
C ALA A 86 -8.31 -4.65 -5.79
N TRP A 87 -8.81 -5.81 -6.24
CA TRP A 87 -9.82 -5.88 -7.28
C TRP A 87 -11.19 -5.44 -6.79
N ALA A 88 -11.60 -5.82 -5.57
CA ALA A 88 -12.87 -5.36 -5.00
C ALA A 88 -12.87 -3.84 -4.78
N LEU A 89 -11.75 -3.27 -4.32
CA LEU A 89 -11.59 -1.83 -4.20
C LEU A 89 -11.63 -1.14 -5.57
N ALA A 90 -10.97 -1.71 -6.59
CA ALA A 90 -11.00 -1.18 -7.96
C ALA A 90 -12.42 -1.19 -8.53
N ASP A 91 -13.18 -2.27 -8.32
CA ASP A 91 -14.58 -2.37 -8.75
C ASP A 91 -15.44 -1.26 -8.09
N ARG A 92 -15.20 -0.94 -6.81
CA ARG A 92 -15.88 0.17 -6.13
C ARG A 92 -15.47 1.55 -6.67
N PHE A 93 -14.20 1.77 -6.98
CA PHE A 93 -13.75 3.02 -7.60
C PHE A 93 -14.38 3.22 -8.99
N ARG A 94 -14.44 2.16 -9.80
CA ARG A 94 -15.11 2.19 -11.11
C ARG A 94 -16.60 2.52 -11.02
N ALA A 95 -17.27 1.97 -10.01
CA ALA A 95 -18.71 2.10 -9.88
C ALA A 95 -19.15 3.47 -9.32
N GLU A 96 -18.41 4.03 -8.35
CA GLU A 96 -18.88 5.21 -7.62
C GLU A 96 -17.78 6.29 -7.39
N GLY A 97 -16.58 6.11 -7.92
CA GLY A 97 -15.46 7.05 -7.76
C GLY A 97 -14.74 6.96 -6.39
N PRO A 98 -13.75 7.80 -6.11
CA PRO A 98 -13.07 7.82 -4.82
C PRO A 98 -14.01 8.24 -3.68
N TRP A 99 -13.75 7.78 -2.46
CA TRP A 99 -14.30 8.42 -1.27
C TRP A 99 -13.67 9.79 -1.06
N SER A 100 -14.46 10.74 -0.57
CA SER A 100 -13.93 11.97 0.00
C SER A 100 -13.13 11.69 1.28
N ASN A 101 -12.24 12.61 1.65
CA ASN A 101 -11.46 12.50 2.89
C ASN A 101 -12.35 12.45 4.15
N ASP A 102 -13.53 13.08 4.11
CA ASP A 102 -14.53 13.01 5.18
C ASP A 102 -15.21 11.64 5.27
N GLU A 103 -15.57 11.04 4.13
CA GLU A 103 -16.10 9.68 4.09
C GLU A 103 -15.07 8.68 4.61
N LEU A 104 -13.80 8.80 4.21
CA LEU A 104 -12.71 7.96 4.70
C LEU A 104 -12.63 7.97 6.23
N ARG A 105 -12.80 9.14 6.88
CA ARG A 105 -12.78 9.30 8.35
C ARG A 105 -13.95 8.61 9.05
N GLY A 106 -15.05 8.35 8.33
CA GLY A 106 -16.28 7.77 8.85
C GLY A 106 -16.50 6.30 8.47
N LEU A 107 -15.59 5.67 7.71
CA LEU A 107 -15.72 4.26 7.34
C LEU A 107 -15.64 3.36 8.57
N ASP A 108 -16.56 2.39 8.64
CA ASP A 108 -16.60 1.33 9.64
C ASP A 108 -16.31 -0.05 9.03
N ALA A 109 -16.10 -1.06 9.87
CA ALA A 109 -15.85 -2.44 9.41
C ALA A 109 -16.96 -2.97 8.50
N ALA A 110 -18.22 -2.64 8.78
CA ALA A 110 -19.36 -3.10 7.99
C ALA A 110 -19.34 -2.52 6.57
N SER A 111 -18.96 -1.25 6.41
CA SER A 111 -18.84 -0.59 5.12
C SER A 111 -17.65 -1.14 4.33
N VAL A 112 -16.50 -1.33 4.98
CA VAL A 112 -15.32 -1.96 4.36
C VAL A 112 -15.63 -3.40 3.93
N ALA A 113 -16.28 -4.19 4.78
CA ALA A 113 -16.67 -5.56 4.48
C ALA A 113 -17.60 -5.65 3.28
N ARG A 114 -18.57 -4.72 3.17
CA ARG A 114 -19.49 -4.64 2.03
C ARG A 114 -18.74 -4.39 0.72
N VAL A 115 -17.78 -3.47 0.72
CA VAL A 115 -16.95 -3.14 -0.46
C VAL A 115 -16.08 -4.32 -0.85
N LEU A 116 -15.43 -4.95 0.14
CA LEU A 116 -14.48 -6.04 -0.10
C LEU A 116 -15.13 -7.42 -0.24
N GLY A 117 -16.46 -7.52 -0.09
CA GLY A 117 -17.20 -8.79 -0.14
C GLY A 117 -16.88 -9.75 1.01
N GLN A 118 -16.51 -9.22 2.18
CA GLN A 118 -16.09 -9.99 3.36
C GLN A 118 -17.16 -10.00 4.45
N GLU A 119 -16.93 -10.78 5.51
CA GLU A 119 -17.79 -10.75 6.69
C GLU A 119 -17.54 -9.49 7.53
N PRO A 120 -18.58 -8.82 8.03
CA PRO A 120 -18.44 -7.57 8.78
C PRO A 120 -17.79 -7.74 10.16
N ASP A 121 -17.85 -8.94 10.75
CA ASP A 121 -17.22 -9.29 12.03
C ASP A 121 -15.77 -9.81 11.87
N HIS A 122 -15.27 -9.92 10.65
CA HIS A 122 -13.90 -10.32 10.39
C HIS A 122 -12.94 -9.22 10.83
N GLU A 123 -12.08 -9.50 11.82
CA GLU A 123 -11.22 -8.48 12.48
C GLU A 123 -10.35 -7.67 11.49
N LEU A 124 -9.93 -8.25 10.36
CA LEU A 124 -9.23 -7.46 9.33
C LEU A 124 -10.04 -6.27 8.80
N MET A 125 -11.37 -6.33 8.78
CA MET A 125 -12.22 -5.24 8.31
C MET A 125 -12.21 -4.04 9.26
N GLU A 126 -12.13 -4.29 10.57
CA GLU A 126 -11.95 -3.25 11.60
C GLU A 126 -10.57 -2.58 11.48
N LEU A 127 -9.54 -3.39 11.26
CA LEU A 127 -8.17 -2.88 11.06
C LEU A 127 -8.08 -2.03 9.77
N TYR A 128 -8.71 -2.48 8.68
CA TYR A 128 -8.78 -1.73 7.44
C TYR A 128 -9.58 -0.44 7.59
N ALA A 129 -10.74 -0.48 8.25
CA ALA A 129 -11.52 0.73 8.54
C ALA A 129 -10.68 1.75 9.32
N THR A 130 -9.97 1.29 10.36
CA THR A 130 -9.05 2.14 11.14
C THR A 130 -7.98 2.77 10.25
N ALA A 131 -7.35 1.98 9.37
CA ALA A 131 -6.30 2.47 8.48
C ALA A 131 -6.83 3.50 7.46
N LEU A 132 -8.03 3.28 6.92
CA LEU A 132 -8.70 4.21 6.01
C LEU A 132 -9.12 5.50 6.72
N ASN A 133 -9.56 5.41 7.98
CA ASN A 133 -9.83 6.61 8.78
C ASN A 133 -8.54 7.41 9.02
N ASP A 134 -7.43 6.74 9.31
CA ASP A 134 -6.13 7.38 9.46
C ASP A 134 -5.67 8.04 8.16
N LEU A 135 -5.92 7.42 7.00
CA LEU A 135 -5.65 8.03 5.70
C LEU A 135 -6.45 9.32 5.51
N GLY A 136 -7.76 9.29 5.79
CA GLY A 136 -8.61 10.49 5.71
C GLY A 136 -8.16 11.60 6.65
N ARG A 137 -7.67 11.27 7.86
CA ARG A 137 -7.09 12.24 8.80
C ARG A 137 -5.76 12.80 8.28
N TRP A 138 -4.89 11.93 7.78
CA TRP A 138 -3.58 12.30 7.27
C TRP A 138 -3.68 13.23 6.06
N LEU A 139 -4.58 12.93 5.10
CA LEU A 139 -4.82 13.79 3.94
C LEU A 139 -5.31 15.18 4.36
N GLY A 140 -6.15 15.27 5.39
CA GLY A 140 -6.76 16.55 5.77
C GLY A 140 -7.67 17.05 4.66
N ASP A 141 -7.49 18.29 4.22
CA ASP A 141 -8.23 18.88 3.09
C ASP A 141 -7.49 18.76 1.75
N ARG A 142 -6.31 18.13 1.75
CA ARG A 142 -5.47 17.97 0.55
C ARG A 142 -6.02 16.88 -0.37
N SER A 143 -5.78 17.05 -1.67
CA SER A 143 -5.90 15.96 -2.64
C SER A 143 -4.79 14.92 -2.43
N ALA A 144 -4.92 13.74 -3.04
CA ALA A 144 -3.86 12.74 -3.04
C ALA A 144 -2.59 13.27 -3.72
N LEU A 145 -2.72 13.93 -4.88
CA LEU A 145 -1.58 14.49 -5.59
C LEU A 145 -0.95 15.66 -4.82
N ASP A 146 -1.73 16.50 -4.13
CA ASP A 146 -1.17 17.54 -3.26
C ASP A 146 -0.35 16.95 -2.10
N ALA A 147 -0.81 15.84 -1.53
CA ALA A 147 -0.08 15.13 -0.47
C ALA A 147 1.22 14.51 -1.00
N VAL A 148 1.20 13.93 -2.20
CA VAL A 148 2.40 13.40 -2.87
C VAL A 148 3.37 14.53 -3.25
N ALA A 149 2.86 15.64 -3.78
CA ALA A 149 3.66 16.81 -4.17
C ALA A 149 4.39 17.42 -2.97
N ALA A 150 3.82 17.33 -1.76
CA ALA A 150 4.49 17.76 -0.52
C ALA A 150 5.76 16.95 -0.20
N ALA A 151 6.04 15.85 -0.90
CA ALA A 151 7.30 15.12 -0.86
C ALA A 151 8.39 15.71 -1.78
N ASN A 152 8.08 16.75 -2.57
CA ASN A 152 8.97 17.43 -3.53
C ASN A 152 9.85 16.46 -4.32
N GLY A 153 9.24 15.43 -4.91
CA GLY A 153 9.94 14.44 -5.74
C GLY A 153 10.79 13.43 -4.96
N SER A 154 10.71 13.33 -3.63
CA SER A 154 11.42 12.29 -2.86
C SER A 154 10.48 11.18 -2.39
N ALA A 155 10.74 9.95 -2.85
CA ALA A 155 10.11 8.71 -2.43
C ALA A 155 10.38 8.43 -0.95
N GLU A 156 11.63 8.62 -0.50
CA GLU A 156 12.00 8.45 0.92
C GLU A 156 11.20 9.41 1.79
N ARG A 157 11.07 10.67 1.37
CA ARG A 157 10.33 11.67 2.15
C ARG A 157 8.82 11.39 2.19
N LEU A 158 8.24 10.88 1.10
CA LEU A 158 6.85 10.42 1.12
C LEU A 158 6.67 9.27 2.12
N ALA A 159 7.58 8.29 2.10
CA ALA A 159 7.57 7.18 3.06
C ALA A 159 7.67 7.66 4.51
N GLU A 160 8.55 8.63 4.80
CA GLU A 160 8.68 9.25 6.13
C GLU A 160 7.39 9.95 6.58
N GLN A 161 6.74 10.70 5.69
CA GLN A 161 5.48 11.39 5.98
C GLN A 161 4.34 10.42 6.28
N LEU A 162 4.27 9.29 5.56
CA LEU A 162 3.30 8.23 5.80
C LEU A 162 3.56 7.52 7.13
N ALA A 163 4.81 7.12 7.38
CA ALA A 163 5.19 6.43 8.61
C ALA A 163 4.97 7.31 9.86
N ALA A 164 5.25 8.61 9.78
CA ALA A 164 4.99 9.54 10.86
C ALA A 164 3.50 9.85 11.08
N GLY A 165 2.70 9.77 10.01
CA GLY A 165 1.30 10.20 10.00
C GLY A 165 0.27 9.10 10.25
N MET A 166 0.61 7.84 9.96
CA MET A 166 -0.34 6.74 9.93
C MET A 166 0.24 5.51 10.64
N ARG A 167 -0.46 5.02 11.67
CA ARG A 167 0.05 3.96 12.56
C ARG A 167 0.38 2.65 11.85
N PHE A 168 -0.35 2.33 10.77
CA PHE A 168 -0.12 1.11 10.00
C PHE A 168 0.98 1.28 8.95
N PHE A 169 1.58 2.46 8.81
CA PHE A 169 2.80 2.69 8.06
C PHE A 169 4.05 2.77 8.95
N ASP A 170 3.92 2.89 10.29
CA ASP A 170 5.03 2.89 11.24
C ASP A 170 5.53 1.46 11.57
N ASP A 171 5.88 0.65 10.56
CA ASP A 171 6.52 -0.65 10.74
C ASP A 171 8.04 -0.54 10.90
N ARG A 172 8.47 -0.01 12.05
CA ARG A 172 9.88 0.30 12.35
C ARG A 172 10.86 -0.81 12.03
N GLY A 173 11.94 -0.44 11.37
CA GLY A 173 13.01 -1.33 10.92
C GLY A 173 12.75 -1.99 9.56
N PHE A 174 11.53 -1.90 9.01
CA PHE A 174 11.27 -2.40 7.66
C PHE A 174 10.49 -1.42 6.79
N TRP A 175 9.54 -0.66 7.33
CA TRP A 175 8.73 0.36 6.64
C TRP A 175 8.26 -0.05 5.24
N LYS A 176 7.93 -1.33 5.06
CA LYS A 176 7.72 -1.92 3.74
C LYS A 176 6.58 -1.22 3.02
N ARG A 177 5.48 -0.96 3.73
CA ARG A 177 4.29 -0.34 3.16
C ARG A 177 4.56 1.11 2.77
N ALA A 178 5.30 1.83 3.62
CA ALA A 178 5.66 3.22 3.34
C ALA A 178 6.54 3.33 2.09
N GLN A 179 7.43 2.35 1.86
CA GLN A 179 8.27 2.27 0.65
C GLN A 179 7.51 1.84 -0.61
N ILE A 180 6.45 1.02 -0.49
CA ILE A 180 5.68 0.57 -1.66
C ILE A 180 4.87 1.70 -2.29
N VAL A 181 4.33 2.63 -1.48
CA VAL A 181 3.51 3.74 -1.98
C VAL A 181 4.17 4.55 -3.11
N PRO A 182 5.39 5.10 -2.96
CA PRO A 182 6.02 5.84 -4.05
C PRO A 182 6.29 4.97 -5.28
N ASN A 183 6.63 3.68 -5.08
CA ASN A 183 6.80 2.74 -6.20
C ASN A 183 5.50 2.53 -6.98
N ASP A 184 4.38 2.31 -6.30
CA ASP A 184 3.10 2.03 -6.96
C ASP A 184 2.56 3.27 -7.69
N LEU A 185 2.74 4.48 -7.12
CA LEU A 185 2.44 5.75 -7.77
C LEU A 185 3.29 5.97 -9.04
N ALA A 186 4.58 5.62 -9.00
CA ALA A 186 5.47 5.71 -10.15
C ALA A 186 5.11 4.68 -11.23
N LEU A 187 4.81 3.44 -10.85
CA LEU A 187 4.35 2.39 -11.78
C LEU A 187 3.04 2.76 -12.48
N ALA A 188 2.15 3.49 -11.81
CA ALA A 188 0.92 4.01 -12.41
C ALA A 188 1.12 5.27 -13.27
N GLY A 189 2.32 5.86 -13.26
CA GLY A 189 2.64 7.07 -14.02
C GLY A 189 1.96 8.33 -13.49
N VAL A 190 1.58 8.36 -12.21
CA VAL A 190 0.91 9.52 -11.57
C VAL A 190 1.85 10.35 -10.68
N ALA A 191 3.07 9.86 -10.45
CA ALA A 191 4.12 10.58 -9.76
C ALA A 191 5.51 10.17 -10.29
N GLU A 192 6.48 11.07 -10.16
CA GLU A 192 7.89 10.82 -10.44
C GLU A 192 8.70 11.17 -9.18
N PHE A 193 9.73 10.37 -8.90
CA PHE A 193 10.60 10.55 -7.74
C PHE A 193 12.07 10.45 -8.17
N ASP A 194 12.92 11.33 -7.62
CA ASP A 194 14.35 11.42 -7.95
C ASP A 194 15.20 10.31 -7.31
N ASP A 195 14.66 9.65 -6.28
CA ASP A 195 15.34 8.74 -5.35
C ASP A 195 14.63 7.38 -5.19
N LEU A 196 13.83 6.96 -6.19
CA LEU A 196 13.12 5.68 -6.21
C LEU A 196 14.06 4.46 -6.40
#